data_AF-A0A964YRI9-F1
#
_entry.id   AF-A0A964YRI9-F1
#
_cell.length_a   1.000
_cell.length_b   1.000
_cell.length_c   1.000
_cell.angle_alpha   90.00
_cell.angle_beta   90.00
_cell.angle_gamma   90.00
#
_symmetry.space_group_name_H-M   'P 1'
#
loop_
_entity.id
_entity.type
_entity.pdbx_description
1 polymer ?
#
loop_
_entity_poly.entity_id
_entity_poly.type
_entity_poly.pdbx_seq_one_letter_code
_entity_poly.pdbx_strand_id
1 'polypeptide(L)'
;MAIRMQQRRGTAAQWNAADPVLAAGEIGFETDTGKFKIGNGSSVWSALLYFTDSQDFDTTNFVLNSQKGTASGVATLDADGLLPVAQLPDGHLTAKINTKIAEVVGSAPGTLDTLQEIANAFNNNPNYADSVSAAMADKASLAQLATKAPLESPTFSGTYKYNSVTTCNINNFKP
;
A
#
# COMPACT_ATOMS: atom_id res chain seq x y z
N MET A 1 -33.49 41.05 47.10
CA MET A 1 -32.48 42.06 46.72
C MET A 1 -31.51 41.39 45.76
N ALA A 2 -31.37 41.89 44.53
CA ALA A 2 -30.40 41.35 43.58
C ALA A 2 -29.10 42.14 43.66
N ILE A 3 -27.97 41.45 43.79
CA ILE A 3 -26.65 42.07 43.70
C ILE A 3 -26.25 42.10 42.23
N ARG A 4 -25.93 43.28 41.70
CA ARG A 4 -25.37 43.44 40.36
C ARG A 4 -23.85 43.42 40.47
N MET A 5 -23.21 42.42 39.88
CA MET A 5 -21.76 42.44 39.70
C MET A 5 -21.38 43.54 38.70
N GLN A 6 -20.43 44.38 39.07
CA GLN A 6 -19.92 45.46 38.22
C GLN A 6 -18.43 45.27 38.02
N GLN A 7 -17.97 45.39 36.78
CA GLN A 7 -16.54 45.47 36.47
C GLN A 7 -15.98 46.82 36.89
N ARG A 8 -14.67 46.90 37.13
CA ARG A 8 -13.99 48.20 37.26
C ARG A 8 -14.09 48.94 35.93
N ARG A 9 -14.47 50.22 36.01
CA ARG A 9 -14.72 51.07 34.85
C ARG A 9 -14.36 52.53 35.14
N GLY A 10 -13.99 53.28 34.11
CA GLY A 10 -13.62 54.69 34.18
C GLY A 10 -13.29 55.22 32.78
N THR A 11 -13.00 56.50 32.62
CA THR A 11 -12.53 57.04 31.33
C THR A 11 -11.08 56.60 31.03
N ALA A 12 -10.67 56.61 29.77
CA ALA A 12 -9.29 56.31 29.40
C ALA A 12 -8.27 57.20 30.15
N ALA A 13 -8.60 58.48 30.34
CA ALA A 13 -7.78 59.41 31.12
C ALA A 13 -7.68 59.01 32.61
N GLN A 14 -8.79 58.58 33.22
CA GLN A 14 -8.79 58.11 34.62
C GLN A 14 -7.99 56.82 34.79
N TRP A 15 -8.11 55.88 33.85
CA TRP A 15 -7.34 54.65 33.85
C TRP A 15 -5.85 54.89 33.68
N ASN A 16 -5.45 55.73 32.72
CA ASN A 16 -4.04 56.08 32.50
C ASN A 16 -3.44 56.87 33.67
N ALA A 17 -4.22 57.71 34.36
CA ALA A 17 -3.73 58.44 35.52
C ALA A 17 -3.54 57.56 36.76
N ALA A 18 -4.40 56.54 36.95
CA ALA A 18 -4.27 55.59 38.05
C ALA A 18 -3.24 54.48 37.76
N ASP A 19 -3.07 54.13 36.48
CA ASP A 19 -2.20 53.08 35.94
C ASP A 19 -2.10 51.78 36.79
N PRO A 20 -3.22 51.18 37.22
CA PRO A 20 -3.17 50.06 38.15
C PRO A 20 -2.74 48.76 37.49
N VAL A 21 -2.16 47.83 38.27
CA VAL A 21 -2.05 46.41 37.90
C VAL A 21 -3.40 45.74 38.16
N LEU A 22 -4.00 45.18 37.12
CA LEU A 22 -5.22 44.39 37.21
C LEU A 22 -4.89 42.93 37.51
N ALA A 23 -5.69 42.27 38.35
CA ALA A 23 -5.51 40.85 38.64
C ALA A 23 -5.63 40.00 37.36
N ALA A 24 -5.03 38.80 37.35
CA ALA A 24 -5.12 37.91 36.21
C ALA A 24 -6.58 37.57 35.89
N GLY A 25 -7.03 37.89 34.67
CA GLY A 25 -8.41 37.71 34.21
C GLY A 25 -9.39 38.82 34.61
N GLU A 26 -8.97 39.85 35.35
CA GLU A 26 -9.82 41.00 35.69
C GLU A 26 -10.06 41.88 34.45
N ILE A 27 -11.33 42.26 34.23
CA ILE A 27 -11.71 43.12 33.10
C ILE A 27 -11.75 44.58 33.56
N GLY A 28 -10.96 45.43 32.91
CA GLY A 28 -11.06 46.88 33.04
C GLY A 28 -11.71 47.50 31.80
N PHE A 29 -12.74 48.32 32.00
CA PHE A 29 -13.52 48.93 30.92
C PHE A 29 -13.35 50.45 30.84
N GLU A 30 -13.02 50.96 29.66
CA GLU A 30 -12.99 52.39 29.35
C GLU A 30 -14.38 52.88 28.91
N THR A 31 -15.00 53.72 29.72
CA THR A 31 -16.41 54.14 29.50
C THR A 31 -16.60 55.12 28.36
N ASP A 32 -15.54 55.81 27.94
CA ASP A 32 -15.54 56.83 26.89
C ASP A 32 -15.08 56.29 25.53
N THR A 33 -14.19 55.29 25.51
CA THR A 33 -13.72 54.66 24.27
C THR A 33 -14.46 53.36 23.93
N GLY A 34 -15.15 52.77 24.91
CA GLY A 34 -15.81 51.47 24.79
C GLY A 34 -14.85 50.28 24.73
N LYS A 35 -13.56 50.51 24.98
CA LYS A 35 -12.53 49.46 24.95
C LYS A 35 -12.37 48.81 26.31
N PHE A 36 -11.89 47.58 26.32
CA PHE A 36 -11.47 46.93 27.55
C PHE A 36 -10.08 46.31 27.40
N LYS A 37 -9.44 46.12 28.56
CA LYS A 37 -8.21 45.36 28.69
C LYS A 37 -8.41 44.28 29.75
N ILE A 38 -7.72 43.17 29.61
CA ILE A 38 -7.75 42.06 30.57
C ILE A 38 -6.43 42.06 31.34
N GLY A 39 -6.50 42.04 32.66
CA GLY A 39 -5.34 41.96 33.53
C GLY A 39 -4.61 40.62 33.39
N ASN A 40 -3.28 40.67 33.51
CA ASN A 40 -2.42 39.48 33.60
C ASN A 40 -1.82 39.28 35.00
N GLY A 41 -2.18 40.13 35.97
CA GLY A 41 -1.69 40.08 37.35
C GLY A 41 -0.32 40.73 37.60
N SER A 42 0.35 41.24 36.56
CA SER A 42 1.72 41.78 36.66
C SER A 42 1.92 43.11 35.95
N SER A 43 1.36 43.27 34.75
CA SER A 43 1.49 44.49 33.94
C SER A 43 0.53 45.58 34.42
N VAL A 44 1.03 46.82 34.42
CA VAL A 44 0.21 48.03 34.62
C VAL A 44 -0.74 48.26 33.43
N TRP A 45 -1.84 48.98 33.65
CA TRP A 45 -2.88 49.28 32.67
C TRP A 45 -2.32 49.79 31.33
N SER A 46 -1.36 50.71 31.38
CA SER A 46 -0.73 51.34 30.22
C SER A 46 0.04 50.33 29.34
N ALA A 47 0.57 49.25 29.95
CA ALA A 47 1.31 48.19 29.29
C ALA A 47 0.42 47.03 28.78
N LEU A 48 -0.85 46.96 29.21
CA LEU A 48 -1.79 45.97 28.71
C LEU A 48 -2.26 46.34 27.29
N LEU A 49 -2.42 45.32 26.46
CA LEU A 49 -3.03 45.46 25.14
C LEU A 49 -4.56 45.54 25.26
N TYR A 50 -5.18 46.23 24.30
CA TYR A 50 -6.63 46.20 24.17
C TYR A 50 -7.08 44.85 23.64
N PHE A 51 -8.21 44.37 24.14
CA PHE A 51 -8.93 43.28 23.51
C PHE A 51 -9.81 43.86 22.40
N THR A 52 -9.48 43.56 21.15
CA THR A 52 -10.09 44.18 19.97
C THR A 52 -10.91 43.21 19.13
N ASP A 53 -10.45 41.97 18.99
CA ASP A 53 -11.20 40.94 18.26
C ASP A 53 -10.86 39.51 18.75
N SER A 54 -11.35 38.50 18.03
CA SER A 54 -11.14 37.09 18.37
C SER A 54 -9.71 36.60 18.14
N GLN A 55 -8.85 37.35 17.44
CA GLN A 55 -7.44 37.02 17.24
C GLN A 55 -6.58 37.34 18.47
N ASP A 56 -7.09 38.20 19.36
CA ASP A 56 -6.42 38.51 20.64
C ASP A 56 -6.56 37.39 21.69
N PHE A 57 -7.30 36.31 21.37
CA PHE A 57 -7.23 35.07 22.14
C PHE A 57 -5.97 34.29 21.75
N ASP A 58 -5.18 33.86 22.75
CA ASP A 58 -4.05 32.96 22.52
C ASP A 58 -4.54 31.62 21.97
N THR A 59 -4.48 31.45 20.65
CA THR A 59 -4.86 30.23 19.95
C THR A 59 -3.74 29.19 19.92
N THR A 60 -2.54 29.48 20.43
CA THR A 60 -1.39 28.58 20.33
C THR A 60 -1.58 27.27 21.10
N ASN A 61 -2.46 27.28 22.09
CA ASN A 61 -2.79 26.11 22.93
C ASN A 61 -4.14 25.46 22.58
N PHE A 62 -4.82 25.90 21.52
CA PHE A 62 -6.13 25.37 21.13
C PHE A 62 -6.10 24.78 19.72
N VAL A 63 -6.79 23.66 19.55
CA VAL A 63 -7.11 23.11 18.23
C VAL A 63 -8.38 23.81 17.73
N LEU A 64 -8.28 24.53 16.61
CA LEU A 64 -9.44 25.14 15.98
C LEU A 64 -10.31 24.06 15.34
N ASN A 65 -11.64 24.23 15.41
CA ASN A 65 -12.56 23.27 14.78
C ASN A 65 -12.37 23.18 13.25
N SER A 66 -11.91 24.27 12.63
CA SER A 66 -11.56 24.34 11.22
C SER A 66 -10.30 23.55 10.84
N GLN A 67 -9.48 23.15 11.82
CA GLN A 67 -8.25 22.38 11.59
C GLN A 67 -8.46 20.88 11.83
N LYS A 68 -9.60 20.47 12.40
CA LYS A 68 -9.89 19.06 12.70
C LYS A 68 -10.29 18.33 11.43
N GLY A 69 -9.50 17.31 11.08
CA GLY A 69 -9.76 16.42 9.96
C GLY A 69 -9.58 17.05 8.58
N THR A 70 -8.96 18.22 8.51
CA THR A 70 -8.56 18.86 7.26
C THR A 70 -7.16 18.41 6.85
N ALA A 71 -6.86 18.43 5.55
CA ALA A 71 -5.50 18.26 5.06
C ALA A 71 -4.55 19.27 5.74
N SER A 72 -3.38 18.81 6.16
CA SER A 72 -2.38 19.58 6.92
C SER A 72 -2.86 20.12 8.29
N GLY A 73 -4.02 19.66 8.77
CA GLY A 73 -4.55 19.98 10.11
C GLY A 73 -4.21 18.91 11.15
N VAL A 74 -5.04 18.82 12.17
CA VAL A 74 -4.95 17.76 13.18
C VAL A 74 -5.89 16.61 12.84
N ALA A 75 -5.36 15.39 13.01
CA ALA A 75 -6.12 14.15 12.91
C ALA A 75 -7.24 14.10 13.96
N THR A 76 -8.39 13.50 13.59
CA THR A 76 -9.47 13.17 14.54
C THR A 76 -9.46 11.69 14.84
N LEU A 77 -10.17 11.28 15.89
CA LEU A 77 -10.47 9.87 16.16
C LEU A 77 -11.95 9.58 15.86
N ASP A 78 -12.26 8.37 15.40
CA ASP A 78 -13.63 7.87 15.25
C ASP A 78 -14.18 7.34 16.59
N ALA A 79 -15.36 6.69 16.53
CA ALA A 79 -16.03 6.14 17.70
C ALA A 79 -15.23 5.03 18.39
N ASP A 80 -14.34 4.35 17.67
CA ASP A 80 -13.48 3.29 18.17
C ASP A 80 -12.13 3.83 18.67
N GLY A 81 -11.92 5.15 18.60
CA GLY A 81 -10.67 5.79 19.01
C GLY A 81 -9.56 5.66 17.95
N LEU A 82 -9.90 5.37 16.70
CA LEU A 82 -8.95 5.20 15.60
C LEU A 82 -8.94 6.40 14.67
N LEU A 83 -7.83 6.61 13.96
CA LEU A 83 -7.75 7.64 12.92
C LEU A 83 -8.62 7.22 11.71
N PRO A 84 -9.63 8.02 11.29
CA PRO A 84 -10.44 7.69 10.14
C PRO A 84 -9.60 7.50 8.88
N VAL A 85 -9.87 6.44 8.11
CA VAL A 85 -9.07 6.10 6.91
C VAL A 85 -9.06 7.20 5.86
N ALA A 86 -10.13 8.01 5.79
CA ALA A 86 -10.22 9.16 4.89
C ALA A 86 -9.24 10.30 5.22
N GLN A 87 -8.63 10.30 6.41
CA GLN A 87 -7.60 11.25 6.83
C GLN A 87 -6.18 10.69 6.63
N LEU A 88 -6.05 9.43 6.23
CA LEU A 88 -4.78 8.85 5.81
C LEU A 88 -4.55 9.21 4.34
N PRO A 89 -3.34 9.64 3.95
CA PRO A 89 -3.02 9.83 2.54
C PRO A 89 -3.26 8.54 1.75
N ASP A 90 -4.12 8.63 0.73
CA ASP A 90 -4.45 7.50 -0.13
C ASP A 90 -3.17 6.86 -0.68
N GLY A 91 -3.06 5.55 -0.50
CA GLY A 91 -1.98 4.77 -1.09
C GLY A 91 -0.74 4.58 -0.23
N HIS A 92 -0.59 5.20 0.95
CA HIS A 92 0.58 4.86 1.80
C HIS A 92 0.51 3.42 2.33
N LEU A 93 -0.70 2.93 2.61
CA LEU A 93 -0.93 1.54 3.00
C LEU A 93 -0.85 0.61 1.78
N THR A 94 -1.50 0.96 0.67
CA THR A 94 -1.47 0.16 -0.57
C THR A 94 -0.06 0.05 -1.16
N ALA A 95 0.71 1.14 -1.19
CA ALA A 95 2.09 1.13 -1.67
C ALA A 95 2.98 0.28 -0.75
N LYS A 96 2.89 0.43 0.58
CA LYS A 96 3.64 -0.42 1.52
C LYS A 96 3.27 -1.88 1.39
N ILE A 97 1.99 -2.20 1.24
CA ILE A 97 1.50 -3.57 1.03
C ILE A 97 2.06 -4.13 -0.28
N ASN A 98 1.95 -3.40 -1.39
CA ASN A 98 2.44 -3.84 -2.69
C ASN A 98 3.97 -4.01 -2.69
N THR A 99 4.71 -3.07 -2.11
CA THR A 99 6.16 -3.20 -1.92
C THR A 99 6.48 -4.43 -1.07
N LYS A 100 5.77 -4.67 0.03
CA LYS A 100 6.06 -5.82 0.89
C LYS A 100 5.70 -7.16 0.24
N ILE A 101 4.63 -7.21 -0.54
CA ILE A 101 4.28 -8.37 -1.37
C ILE A 101 5.37 -8.62 -2.40
N ALA A 102 5.83 -7.58 -3.11
CA ALA A 102 6.90 -7.69 -4.08
C ALA A 102 8.23 -8.14 -3.43
N GLU A 103 8.55 -7.64 -2.24
CA GLU A 103 9.69 -8.10 -1.44
C GLU A 103 9.55 -9.57 -1.04
N VAL A 104 8.37 -10.03 -0.62
CA VAL A 104 8.14 -11.45 -0.28
C VAL A 104 8.22 -12.34 -1.52
N VAL A 105 7.66 -11.90 -2.65
CA VAL A 105 7.74 -12.60 -3.94
C VAL A 105 9.19 -12.64 -4.44
N GLY A 106 9.94 -11.53 -4.33
CA GLY A 106 11.33 -11.43 -4.76
C GLY A 106 12.36 -12.01 -3.78
N SER A 107 11.99 -12.15 -2.51
CA SER A 107 12.80 -12.83 -1.47
C SER A 107 12.40 -14.29 -1.30
N ALA A 108 11.39 -14.77 -2.04
CA ALA A 108 11.07 -16.18 -2.08
C ALA A 108 12.34 -16.91 -2.57
N PRO A 109 12.96 -17.76 -1.74
CA PRO A 109 14.15 -18.48 -2.14
C PRO A 109 13.87 -19.27 -3.41
N GLY A 110 14.93 -19.69 -4.10
CA GLY A 110 14.88 -20.41 -5.38
C GLY A 110 13.89 -21.57 -5.45
N THR A 111 13.28 -22.02 -4.36
CA THR A 111 12.10 -22.90 -4.36
C THR A 111 10.90 -22.37 -5.19
N LEU A 112 10.51 -21.09 -5.12
CA LEU A 112 9.40 -20.60 -5.96
C LEU A 112 9.83 -20.44 -7.43
N ASP A 113 11.08 -20.03 -7.66
CA ASP A 113 11.72 -20.06 -8.98
C ASP A 113 11.72 -21.49 -9.54
N THR A 114 12.13 -22.49 -8.75
CA THR A 114 12.12 -23.90 -9.14
C THR A 114 10.70 -24.42 -9.41
N LEU A 115 9.68 -23.98 -8.66
CA LEU A 115 8.29 -24.36 -8.97
C LEU A 115 7.80 -23.74 -10.27
N GLN A 116 8.20 -22.49 -10.57
CA GLN A 116 7.92 -21.83 -11.83
C GLN A 116 8.69 -22.46 -13.00
N GLU A 117 9.95 -22.83 -12.79
CA GLU A 117 10.79 -23.58 -13.74
C GLU A 117 10.20 -24.96 -14.01
N ILE A 118 9.74 -25.69 -12.98
CA ILE A 118 9.09 -27.00 -13.12
C ILE A 118 7.77 -26.86 -13.87
N ALA A 119 6.93 -25.87 -13.53
CA ALA A 119 5.68 -25.62 -14.23
C ALA A 119 5.92 -25.28 -15.72
N ASN A 120 6.92 -24.45 -16.01
CA ASN A 120 7.32 -24.12 -17.37
C ASN A 120 7.93 -25.32 -18.12
N ALA A 121 8.73 -26.16 -17.46
CA ALA A 121 9.29 -27.38 -18.03
C ALA A 121 8.20 -28.38 -18.45
N PHE A 122 7.05 -28.36 -17.77
CA PHE A 122 5.85 -29.10 -18.15
C PHE A 122 4.88 -28.30 -19.04
N ASN A 123 5.33 -27.17 -19.62
CA ASN A 123 4.53 -26.28 -20.46
C ASN A 123 3.20 -25.84 -19.82
N ASN A 124 3.16 -25.69 -18.50
CA ASN A 124 1.95 -25.39 -17.74
C ASN A 124 0.78 -26.37 -18.04
N ASN A 125 1.09 -27.64 -18.35
CA ASN A 125 0.10 -28.64 -18.71
C ASN A 125 -0.47 -29.35 -17.47
N PRO A 126 -1.75 -29.13 -17.10
CA PRO A 126 -2.37 -29.79 -15.95
C PRO A 126 -2.52 -31.30 -16.12
N ASN A 127 -2.50 -31.80 -17.37
CA ASN A 127 -2.64 -33.21 -17.72
C ASN A 127 -1.32 -33.78 -18.30
N TYR A 128 -0.17 -33.29 -17.83
CA TYR A 128 1.15 -33.73 -18.31
C TYR A 128 1.33 -35.26 -18.20
N ALA A 129 0.91 -35.86 -17.07
CA ALA A 129 0.99 -37.30 -16.84
C ALA A 129 0.16 -38.11 -17.86
N ASP A 130 -1.05 -37.64 -18.18
CA ASP A 130 -1.91 -38.29 -19.19
C ASP A 130 -1.31 -38.16 -20.58
N SER A 131 -0.74 -37.00 -20.89
CA SER A 131 -0.10 -36.72 -22.19
C SER A 131 1.10 -37.64 -22.43
N VAL A 132 1.95 -37.83 -21.40
CA VAL A 132 3.09 -38.77 -21.46
C VAL A 132 2.59 -40.22 -21.57
N SER A 133 1.54 -40.58 -20.83
CA SER A 133 0.95 -41.92 -20.88
C SER A 133 0.38 -42.26 -22.26
N ALA A 134 -0.31 -41.32 -22.90
CA ALA A 134 -0.82 -41.46 -24.27
C ALA A 134 0.33 -41.60 -25.29
N ALA A 135 1.35 -40.75 -25.20
CA ALA A 135 2.52 -40.82 -26.09
C ALA A 135 3.31 -42.14 -25.97
N MET A 136 3.29 -42.78 -24.79
CA MET A 136 3.84 -44.12 -24.58
C MET A 136 2.94 -45.22 -25.15
N ALA A 137 1.62 -45.07 -25.05
CA ALA A 137 0.65 -46.03 -25.60
C ALA A 137 0.70 -46.10 -27.14
N ASP A 138 1.03 -44.98 -27.81
CA ASP A 138 1.20 -44.92 -29.26
C ASP A 138 2.50 -45.58 -29.76
N LYS A 139 3.44 -45.93 -28.86
CA LYS A 139 4.65 -46.67 -29.25
C LYS A 139 4.28 -48.08 -29.67
N ALA A 140 4.92 -48.59 -30.73
CA ALA A 140 4.66 -49.93 -31.23
C ALA A 140 4.88 -50.98 -30.13
N SER A 141 3.86 -51.79 -29.85
CA SER A 141 3.97 -52.89 -28.90
C SER A 141 4.91 -53.98 -29.43
N LEU A 142 5.46 -54.80 -28.54
CA LEU A 142 6.30 -55.95 -28.90
C LEU A 142 5.58 -56.88 -29.91
N ALA A 143 4.26 -57.03 -29.77
CA ALA A 143 3.43 -57.79 -30.70
C ALA A 143 3.36 -57.14 -32.10
N GLN A 144 3.19 -55.81 -32.17
CA GLN A 144 3.20 -55.09 -33.45
C GLN A 144 4.57 -55.21 -34.14
N LEU A 145 5.66 -55.12 -33.38
CA LEU A 145 7.02 -55.28 -33.93
C LEU A 145 7.26 -56.71 -34.45
N ALA A 146 6.79 -57.73 -33.73
CA ALA A 146 6.90 -59.13 -34.15
C ALA A 146 6.20 -59.44 -35.48
N THR A 147 5.15 -58.67 -35.85
CA THR A 147 4.49 -58.81 -37.17
C THR A 147 5.26 -58.15 -38.32
N LYS A 148 6.18 -57.23 -38.04
CA LYS A 148 6.95 -56.47 -39.04
C LYS A 148 8.40 -56.95 -39.16
N ALA A 149 8.94 -57.54 -38.10
CA ALA A 149 10.26 -58.16 -38.05
C ALA A 149 10.20 -59.40 -37.15
N PRO A 150 9.74 -60.54 -37.66
CA PRO A 150 9.79 -61.81 -36.94
C PRO A 150 11.21 -62.07 -36.38
N LEU A 151 11.31 -62.46 -35.11
CA LEU A 151 12.59 -62.74 -34.44
C LEU A 151 13.35 -63.92 -35.09
N GLU A 152 12.58 -64.86 -35.65
CA GLU A 152 13.06 -65.94 -36.48
C GLU A 152 13.19 -65.43 -37.92
N SER A 153 14.44 -65.26 -38.38
CA SER A 153 14.88 -64.97 -39.76
C SER A 153 13.73 -64.96 -40.79
N PRO A 154 13.03 -63.83 -40.97
CA PRO A 154 11.85 -63.80 -41.82
C PRO A 154 12.25 -63.98 -43.28
N THR A 155 11.58 -64.90 -43.98
CA THR A 155 11.66 -64.94 -45.44
C THR A 155 10.97 -63.71 -46.01
N PHE A 156 11.76 -62.79 -46.57
CA PHE A 156 11.26 -61.58 -47.22
C PHE A 156 10.62 -61.97 -48.58
N SER A 157 9.30 -62.17 -48.61
CA SER A 157 8.58 -62.49 -49.85
C SER A 157 8.04 -61.20 -50.49
N GLY A 158 8.68 -60.75 -51.57
CA GLY A 158 8.23 -59.62 -52.38
C GLY A 158 9.25 -59.28 -53.46
N THR A 159 8.80 -58.73 -54.59
CA THR A 159 9.71 -58.19 -55.62
C THR A 159 10.39 -56.96 -55.06
N TYR A 160 11.66 -57.10 -54.65
CA TYR A 160 12.50 -55.98 -54.29
C TYR A 160 12.63 -55.03 -55.50
N LYS A 161 12.14 -53.80 -55.35
CA LYS A 161 12.43 -52.74 -56.32
C LYS A 161 13.88 -52.29 -56.09
N TYR A 162 14.81 -52.93 -56.79
CA TYR A 162 16.14 -52.34 -56.94
C TYR A 162 16.01 -51.10 -57.83
N ASN A 163 16.39 -49.95 -57.27
CA ASN A 163 16.86 -48.81 -58.05
C ASN A 163 18.08 -49.30 -58.84
N SER A 164 17.86 -49.71 -60.08
CA SER A 164 18.85 -50.04 -61.12
C SER A 164 20.21 -50.57 -60.66
N VAL A 165 20.32 -51.91 -60.64
CA VAL A 165 21.46 -52.72 -61.11
C VAL A 165 22.88 -52.16 -60.87
N THR A 166 23.55 -52.68 -59.84
CA THR A 166 24.92 -53.18 -60.01
C THR A 166 24.88 -54.66 -59.62
N THR A 167 25.03 -55.53 -60.62
CA THR A 167 25.02 -56.98 -60.44
C THR A 167 26.08 -57.40 -59.42
N CYS A 168 25.67 -58.05 -58.33
CA CYS A 168 26.59 -58.82 -57.51
C CYS A 168 26.95 -60.09 -58.29
N ASN A 169 28.20 -60.18 -58.77
CA ASN A 169 28.68 -61.32 -59.52
C ASN A 169 28.87 -62.54 -58.59
N ILE A 170 27.87 -63.41 -58.56
CA ILE A 170 27.86 -64.67 -57.80
C ILE A 170 28.72 -65.79 -58.43
N ASN A 171 29.36 -65.55 -59.58
CA ASN A 171 30.19 -66.56 -60.25
C ASN A 171 31.57 -66.78 -59.61
N ASN A 172 31.90 -66.10 -58.50
CA ASN A 172 33.16 -66.29 -57.77
C ASN A 172 33.06 -67.27 -56.59
N PHE A 173 31.91 -67.87 -56.33
CA PHE A 173 31.81 -68.97 -55.38
C PHE A 173 32.07 -70.29 -56.12
N LYS A 174 33.34 -70.70 -56.18
CA LYS A 174 33.66 -72.10 -56.48
C LYS A 174 33.14 -72.99 -55.33
N PRO A 175 32.73 -74.23 -55.63
CA PRO A 175 32.17 -75.17 -54.66
C PRO A 175 33.15 -75.52 -53.53
#